data_AF-A0AAV2E1S6-F1
#
_entry.id   AF-A0AAV2E1S6-F1
#
_cell.length_a   1.000
_cell.length_b   1.000
_cell.length_c   1.000
_cell.angle_alpha   90.00
_cell.angle_beta   90.00
_cell.angle_gamma   90.00
#
_symmetry.space_group_name_H-M   'P 1'
#
loop_
_entity.id
_entity.type
_entity.pdbx_description
1 polymer ?
#
loop_
_entity_poly.entity_id
_entity_poly.type
_entity_poly.pdbx_seq_one_letter_code
_entity_poly.pdbx_strand_id
1 'polypeptide(L)'
;MQSLSSGGIANSLVVKGKIGKHRLLVLIDTGSTHTFLHEKKAMELKCELLPATPLRVKLADGTILHSNRLCKAFTWTMAGHQFVHDVRVLKLGSHDLVLGLDWLRTVSPVKFDFINLQLFFDLQGQEVVLTGAEDVGDCKAITGKGL
;
A
#
# COMPACT_ATOMS: atom_id res chain seq x y z
N MET A 1 0.98 0.40 7.46
CA MET A 1 2.07 0.53 8.44
C MET A 1 3.04 1.55 7.89
N GLN A 2 3.63 2.41 8.72
CA GLN A 2 4.90 3.05 8.33
C GLN A 2 5.97 2.18 8.99
N SER A 3 6.96 1.72 8.22
CA SER A 3 8.02 0.85 8.70
C SER A 3 8.91 1.56 9.72
N LEU A 4 9.53 0.80 10.63
CA LEU A 4 10.64 1.30 11.43
C LEU A 4 11.85 1.43 10.50
N SER A 5 12.10 2.62 9.93
CA SER A 5 13.34 2.90 9.23
C SER A 5 14.31 3.60 10.19
N SER A 6 15.36 2.91 10.63
CA SER A 6 16.58 3.58 11.08
C SER A 6 17.12 4.38 9.89
N GLY A 7 17.46 5.66 10.07
CA GLY A 7 17.88 6.56 8.99
C GLY A 7 18.82 5.90 7.98
N GLY A 8 18.30 5.71 6.75
CA GLY A 8 18.89 4.93 5.67
C GLY A 8 17.79 4.49 4.70
N ILE A 9 18.13 4.25 3.44
CA ILE A 9 17.22 3.95 2.32
C ILE A 9 16.13 2.97 2.77
N ALA A 10 14.86 3.39 2.68
CA ALA A 10 13.75 2.53 3.05
C ALA A 10 13.65 1.37 2.05
N ASN A 11 14.03 0.16 2.45
CA ASN A 11 13.88 -1.08 1.67
C ASN A 11 12.41 -1.54 1.61
N SER A 12 11.50 -0.60 1.33
CA SER A 12 10.06 -0.88 1.21
C SER A 12 9.73 -1.21 -0.24
N LEU A 13 8.97 -2.28 -0.45
CA LEU A 13 8.49 -2.65 -1.78
C LEU A 13 7.35 -1.71 -2.19
N VAL A 14 7.68 -0.64 -2.91
CA VAL A 14 6.70 0.29 -3.49
C VAL A 14 6.58 0.02 -4.98
N VAL A 15 5.39 -0.34 -5.43
CA VAL A 15 5.08 -0.71 -6.82
C VAL A 15 4.27 0.41 -7.46
N LYS A 16 4.56 0.73 -8.72
CA LYS A 16 3.74 1.67 -9.51
C LYS A 16 2.48 0.96 -10.00
N GLY A 17 1.32 1.51 -9.63
CA GLY A 17 0.02 1.08 -10.12
C GLY A 17 -0.70 2.17 -10.92
N LYS A 18 -1.87 1.84 -11.47
CA LYS A 18 -2.73 2.81 -12.15
C LYS A 18 -4.23 2.46 -12.11
N ILE A 19 -5.06 3.49 -12.26
CA ILE A 19 -6.51 3.39 -12.52
C ILE A 19 -6.83 4.33 -13.67
N GLY A 20 -7.12 3.77 -14.84
CA GLY A 20 -7.21 4.55 -16.07
C GLY A 20 -5.93 5.36 -16.31
N LYS A 21 -6.06 6.70 -16.26
CA LYS A 21 -4.95 7.66 -16.39
C LYS A 21 -4.27 8.05 -15.06
N HIS A 22 -4.85 7.70 -13.92
CA HIS A 22 -4.33 8.09 -12.60
C HIS A 22 -3.25 7.11 -12.17
N ARG A 23 -2.08 7.64 -11.80
CA ARG A 23 -0.98 6.85 -11.22
C ARG A 23 -1.22 6.61 -9.73
N LEU A 24 -0.74 5.47 -9.25
CA LEU A 24 -0.77 5.09 -7.84
C LEU A 24 0.64 4.70 -7.37
N LEU A 25 1.05 5.17 -6.20
CA LEU A 25 2.15 4.59 -5.42
C LEU A 25 1.59 3.54 -4.46
N VAL A 26 1.90 2.27 -4.70
CA VAL A 26 1.35 1.13 -3.97
C VAL A 26 2.42 0.52 -3.07
N LEU A 27 2.27 0.62 -1.76
CA LEU A 27 3.15 -0.05 -0.80
C LEU A 27 2.67 -1.49 -0.55
N ILE A 28 3.57 -2.47 -0.68
CA ILE A 28 3.34 -3.84 -0.22
C ILE A 28 3.78 -3.95 1.24
N ASP A 29 2.85 -4.26 2.14
CA ASP A 29 3.06 -4.13 3.58
C ASP A 29 2.56 -5.35 4.35
N THR A 30 3.46 -6.31 4.60
CA THR A 30 3.18 -7.52 5.38
C THR A 30 2.85 -7.23 6.84
N GLY A 31 3.18 -6.05 7.34
CA GLY A 31 2.83 -5.65 8.69
C GLY A 31 1.44 -4.99 8.80
N SER A 32 0.82 -4.61 7.68
CA SER A 32 -0.56 -4.16 7.71
C SER A 32 -1.53 -5.34 7.66
N THR A 33 -2.51 -5.37 8.57
CA THR A 33 -3.54 -6.41 8.56
C THR A 33 -4.60 -6.22 7.48
N HIS A 34 -4.79 -4.97 7.01
CA HIS A 34 -5.81 -4.60 6.05
C HIS A 34 -5.20 -3.77 4.93
N THR A 35 -5.94 -3.67 3.84
CA THR A 35 -5.61 -2.84 2.70
C THR A 35 -6.24 -1.45 2.83
N PHE A 36 -5.44 -0.41 2.60
CA PHE A 36 -5.82 0.99 2.80
C PHE A 36 -5.59 1.84 1.56
N LEU A 37 -6.59 2.64 1.18
CA LEU A 37 -6.53 3.69 0.17
C LEU A 37 -6.45 5.06 0.84
N HIS A 38 -5.55 5.91 0.36
CA HIS A 38 -5.40 7.27 0.85
C HIS A 38 -6.67 8.09 0.54
N GLU A 39 -7.22 8.75 1.55
CA GLU A 39 -8.45 9.57 1.46
C GLU A 39 -8.49 10.52 0.24
N LYS A 40 -7.44 11.32 0.02
CA LYS A 40 -7.37 12.22 -1.14
C LYS A 40 -7.46 11.49 -2.47
N LYS A 41 -6.85 10.30 -2.58
CA LYS A 41 -6.89 9.50 -3.79
C LYS A 41 -8.29 8.92 -4.01
N ALA A 42 -8.96 8.48 -2.94
CA ALA A 42 -10.34 8.03 -3.02
C ALA A 42 -11.29 9.13 -3.54
N MET A 43 -11.08 10.39 -3.09
CA MET A 43 -11.84 11.54 -3.59
C MET A 43 -11.52 11.88 -5.04
N GLU A 44 -10.24 11.87 -5.43
CA GLU A 44 -9.79 12.11 -6.81
C GLU A 44 -10.39 11.09 -7.79
N LEU A 45 -10.42 9.83 -7.39
CA LEU A 45 -10.99 8.73 -8.16
C LEU A 45 -12.52 8.66 -8.10
N LYS A 46 -13.15 9.54 -7.30
CA LYS A 46 -14.61 9.55 -7.05
C LYS A 46 -15.15 8.19 -6.61
N CYS A 47 -14.40 7.51 -5.75
CA CYS A 47 -14.82 6.24 -5.17
C CYS A 47 -16.13 6.40 -4.41
N GLU A 48 -17.06 5.45 -4.59
CA GLU A 48 -18.21 5.33 -3.70
C GLU A 48 -17.73 4.87 -2.32
N LEU A 49 -17.89 5.73 -1.32
CA LEU A 49 -17.44 5.46 0.05
C LEU A 49 -18.60 4.97 0.90
N LEU A 50 -18.55 3.70 1.28
CA LEU A 50 -19.55 3.07 2.12
C LEU A 50 -19.14 3.14 3.59
N PRO A 51 -20.10 3.30 4.53
CA PRO A 51 -19.83 3.13 5.95
C PRO A 51 -19.24 1.75 6.24
N ALA A 52 -18.26 1.69 7.13
CA ALA A 52 -17.63 0.46 7.56
C ALA A 52 -17.52 0.46 9.09
N THR A 53 -17.49 -0.74 9.70
CA THR A 53 -17.21 -0.87 11.13
C THR A 53 -15.92 -0.12 11.47
N PRO A 54 -15.94 0.83 12.43
CA PRO A 54 -14.78 1.63 12.76
C PRO A 54 -13.58 0.76 13.11
N LEU A 55 -12.47 1.00 12.43
CA LEU A 55 -11.20 0.34 12.66
C LEU A 55 -10.20 1.34 13.22
N ARG A 56 -9.64 1.02 14.39
CA ARG A 56 -8.54 1.77 15.00
C ARG A 56 -7.22 1.25 14.43
N VAL A 57 -6.47 2.11 13.77
CA VAL A 57 -5.21 1.78 13.12
C VAL A 57 -4.08 2.46 13.88
N LYS A 58 -3.24 1.66 14.55
CA LYS A 58 -2.03 2.17 15.22
C LYS A 58 -0.86 2.15 14.24
N LEU A 59 -0.25 3.30 14.02
CA LEU A 59 0.97 3.47 13.23
C LEU A 59 2.21 3.16 14.09
N ALA A 60 3.37 3.01 13.45
CA ALA A 60 4.62 2.65 14.14
C ALA A 60 5.14 3.78 15.05
N ASP A 61 4.87 5.04 14.71
CA ASP A 61 5.16 6.22 15.53
C ASP A 61 4.22 6.35 16.75
N GLY A 62 3.28 5.41 16.93
CA GLY A 62 2.28 5.43 17.99
C GLY A 62 1.03 6.22 17.65
N THR A 63 1.00 6.95 16.52
CA THR A 63 -0.18 7.68 16.05
C THR A 63 -1.34 6.72 15.83
N ILE A 64 -2.53 7.13 16.25
CA ILE A 64 -3.76 6.36 16.06
C ILE A 64 -4.62 7.06 15.03
N LEU A 65 -4.93 6.35 13.96
CA LEU A 65 -5.87 6.77 12.93
C LEU A 65 -7.15 5.94 13.01
N HIS A 66 -8.24 6.51 12.51
CA HIS A 66 -9.53 5.84 12.45
C HIS A 66 -9.97 5.69 11.00
N SER A 67 -10.30 4.46 10.60
CA SER A 67 -10.94 4.15 9.33
C SER A 67 -12.38 3.75 9.59
N ASN A 68 -13.34 4.53 9.09
CA ASN A 68 -14.79 4.28 9.24
C ASN A 68 -15.51 4.13 7.89
N ARG A 69 -14.76 4.11 6.78
CA ARG A 69 -15.28 3.97 5.42
C ARG A 69 -14.43 3.00 4.62
N LEU A 70 -15.03 2.39 3.62
CA LEU A 70 -14.34 1.56 2.63
C LEU A 70 -14.87 1.85 1.22
N CYS A 71 -14.07 1.54 0.21
CA CYS A 71 -14.47 1.46 -1.19
C CYS A 71 -14.51 -0.02 -1.57
N LYS A 72 -15.67 -0.49 -2.03
CA LYS A 72 -15.85 -1.89 -2.47
C LYS A 72 -15.35 -2.10 -3.88
N ALA A 73 -14.89 -3.33 -4.16
CA ALA A 73 -14.46 -3.77 -5.48
C ALA A 73 -13.50 -2.76 -6.15
N PHE A 74 -12.60 -2.17 -5.37
CA PHE A 74 -11.64 -1.20 -5.86
C PHE A 74 -10.72 -1.90 -6.85
N THR A 75 -10.70 -1.41 -8.08
CA THR A 75 -10.04 -2.07 -9.20
C THR A 75 -8.85 -1.25 -9.68
N TRP A 76 -7.67 -1.84 -9.71
CA TRP A 76 -6.44 -1.19 -10.17
C TRP A 76 -5.57 -2.14 -11.00
N THR A 77 -4.54 -1.60 -11.65
CA THR A 77 -3.58 -2.39 -12.43
C THR A 77 -2.17 -2.20 -11.90
N MET A 78 -1.41 -3.29 -11.79
CA MET A 78 0.04 -3.30 -11.51
C MET A 78 0.70 -4.35 -12.40
N ALA A 79 1.93 -4.08 -12.88
CA ALA A 79 2.67 -5.00 -13.74
C ALA A 79 1.83 -5.60 -14.91
N GLY A 80 0.91 -4.81 -15.48
CA GLY A 80 0.01 -5.26 -16.56
C GLY A 80 -1.20 -6.09 -16.12
N HIS A 81 -1.32 -6.45 -14.84
CA HIS A 81 -2.40 -7.30 -14.31
C HIS A 81 -3.42 -6.46 -13.55
N GLN A 82 -4.70 -6.78 -13.71
CA GLN A 82 -5.80 -6.12 -12.99
C GLN A 82 -6.07 -6.85 -11.66
N PHE A 83 -6.25 -6.09 -10.60
CA PHE A 83 -6.57 -6.55 -9.26
C PHE A 83 -7.84 -5.88 -8.77
N VAL A 84 -8.61 -6.61 -7.96
CA VAL A 84 -9.84 -6.13 -7.34
C VAL A 84 -9.81 -6.51 -5.86
N HIS A 85 -10.09 -5.55 -4.98
CA HIS A 85 -10.17 -5.79 -3.53
C HIS A 85 -11.01 -4.74 -2.84
N ASP A 86 -11.60 -5.05 -1.69
CA ASP A 86 -12.24 -4.04 -0.85
C ASP A 86 -11.17 -3.28 -0.07
N VAL A 87 -11.15 -1.95 -0.18
CA VAL A 87 -10.09 -1.12 0.42
C VAL A 87 -10.66 -0.18 1.46
N ARG A 88 -10.03 -0.15 2.64
CA ARG A 88 -10.41 0.80 3.70
C ARG A 88 -9.86 2.19 3.40
N VAL A 89 -10.60 3.24 3.74
CA VAL A 89 -10.10 4.61 3.55
C VAL A 89 -9.39 5.08 4.81
N LEU A 90 -8.20 5.65 4.65
CA LEU A 90 -7.39 6.20 5.74
C LEU A 90 -6.58 7.41 5.25
N LYS A 91 -6.28 8.35 6.15
CA LYS A 91 -5.33 9.44 5.87
C LYS A 91 -3.90 8.90 5.99
N LEU A 92 -3.36 8.40 4.88
CA LEU A 92 -2.02 7.84 4.80
C LEU A 92 -0.96 8.95 4.62
N GLY A 93 0.32 8.56 4.64
CA GLY A 93 1.45 9.46 4.33
C GLY A 93 1.65 9.62 2.82
N SER A 94 2.82 9.20 2.33
CA SER A 94 3.26 9.36 0.94
C SER A 94 2.70 8.35 -0.06
N HIS A 95 1.96 7.34 0.38
CA HIS A 95 1.47 6.25 -0.47
C HIS A 95 -0.02 6.41 -0.75
N ASP A 96 -0.41 6.09 -1.99
CA ASP A 96 -1.81 6.12 -2.41
C ASP A 96 -2.56 4.87 -1.94
N LEU A 97 -1.92 3.71 -2.01
CA LEU A 97 -2.50 2.41 -1.65
C LEU A 97 -1.48 1.62 -0.82
N VAL A 98 -1.94 0.98 0.25
CA VAL A 98 -1.15 0.06 1.08
C VAL A 98 -1.84 -1.30 1.01
N LEU A 99 -1.18 -2.29 0.42
CA LEU A 99 -1.67 -3.66 0.32
C LEU A 99 -1.20 -4.46 1.53
N GLY A 100 -2.16 -4.84 2.37
CA GLY A 100 -1.94 -5.59 3.60
C GLY A 100 -2.05 -7.10 3.43
N LEU A 101 -2.03 -7.80 4.56
CA LEU A 101 -2.18 -9.26 4.64
C LEU A 101 -3.51 -9.76 4.09
N ASP A 102 -4.58 -8.97 4.16
CA ASP A 102 -5.88 -9.32 3.59
C ASP A 102 -5.80 -9.51 2.07
N TRP A 103 -5.12 -8.61 1.36
CA TRP A 103 -4.85 -8.75 -0.07
C TRP A 103 -3.77 -9.79 -0.36
N LEU A 104 -2.66 -9.82 0.39
CA LEU A 104 -1.57 -10.78 0.18
C LEU A 104 -2.04 -12.24 0.28
N ARG A 105 -3.04 -12.53 1.13
CA ARG A 105 -3.66 -13.86 1.22
C ARG A 105 -4.37 -14.28 -0.06
N THR A 106 -4.89 -13.33 -0.85
CA THR A 106 -5.60 -13.61 -2.11
C THR A 106 -4.65 -14.06 -3.22
N VAL A 107 -3.38 -13.70 -3.12
CA VAL A 107 -2.30 -14.05 -4.07
C VAL A 107 -1.31 -15.03 -3.45
N SER A 108 -1.65 -15.66 -2.33
CA SER A 108 -0.80 -16.63 -1.65
C SER A 108 -0.73 -17.95 -2.43
N PRO A 109 0.42 -18.66 -2.45
CA PRO A 109 1.69 -18.32 -1.80
C PRO A 109 2.46 -17.21 -2.53
N VAL A 110 3.25 -16.45 -1.78
CA VAL A 110 4.12 -15.39 -2.32
C VAL A 110 5.59 -15.63 -1.98
N LYS A 111 6.50 -15.23 -2.88
CA LYS A 111 7.95 -15.21 -2.66
C LYS A 111 8.46 -13.77 -2.73
N PHE A 112 9.22 -13.35 -1.73
CA PHE A 112 9.89 -12.06 -1.71
C PHE A 112 11.37 -12.22 -2.05
N ASP A 113 11.84 -11.44 -3.03
CA ASP A 113 13.26 -11.16 -3.23
C ASP A 113 13.54 -9.77 -2.66
N PHE A 114 14.13 -9.74 -1.47
CA PHE A 114 14.45 -8.50 -0.77
C PHE A 114 15.68 -7.79 -1.32
N ILE A 115 16.51 -8.47 -2.13
CA ILE A 115 17.69 -7.89 -2.76
C ILE A 115 17.25 -7.08 -3.97
N ASN A 116 16.43 -7.69 -4.83
CA ASN A 116 15.92 -7.05 -6.05
C ASN A 116 14.62 -6.27 -5.84
N LEU A 117 14.09 -6.25 -4.61
CA LEU A 117 12.78 -5.70 -4.25
C LEU A 117 11.69 -6.21 -5.20
N GLN A 118 11.49 -7.52 -5.24
CA GLN A 118 10.48 -8.16 -6.07
C GLN A 118 9.56 -9.05 -5.25
N LEU A 119 8.28 -9.07 -5.62
CA LEU A 119 7.28 -9.99 -5.11
C LEU A 119 6.79 -10.87 -6.26
N PHE A 120 6.87 -12.17 -6.06
CA PHE A 120 6.43 -13.19 -7.01
C PHE A 120 5.22 -13.92 -6.45
N PHE A 121 4.22 -14.19 -7.30
CA PHE A 121 3.08 -15.03 -6.97
C PHE A 121 2.43 -15.59 -8.23
N ASP A 122 1.68 -16.67 -8.07
CA ASP A 122 0.84 -17.21 -9.14
C ASP A 122 -0.50 -16.46 -9.19
N LEU A 123 -0.91 -16.08 -10.39
CA LEU A 123 -2.24 -15.59 -10.68
C LEU A 123 -2.84 -16.44 -11.80
N GLN A 124 -3.65 -17.44 -11.42
CA GLN A 124 -4.35 -18.33 -12.36
C GLN A 124 -3.41 -19.14 -13.27
N GLY A 125 -2.29 -19.64 -12.73
CA GLY A 125 -1.29 -20.41 -13.48
C GLY A 125 -0.25 -19.55 -14.20
N GLN A 126 -0.30 -18.22 -14.06
CA GLN A 126 0.69 -17.30 -14.59
C GLN A 126 1.49 -16.68 -13.44
N GLU A 127 2.83 -16.76 -13.52
CA GLU A 127 3.70 -16.06 -12.58
C GLU A 127 3.60 -14.54 -12.81
N VAL A 128 3.25 -13.81 -11.77
CA VAL A 128 3.25 -12.35 -11.71
C VAL A 128 4.45 -11.91 -10.89
N VAL A 129 5.19 -10.93 -11.42
CA VAL A 129 6.30 -10.28 -10.72
C VAL A 129 5.96 -8.81 -10.53
N LEU A 130 5.88 -8.37 -9.27
CA LEU A 130 5.83 -6.96 -8.92
C LEU A 130 7.22 -6.49 -8.54
N THR A 131 7.75 -5.52 -9.27
CA THR A 131 9.08 -4.94 -9.02
C THR A 131 8.95 -3.59 -8.33
N GLY A 132 9.78 -3.37 -7.31
CA GLY A 132 9.91 -2.09 -6.64
C GLY A 132 10.31 -0.99 -7.61
N ALA A 133 9.68 0.17 -7.47
CA ALA A 133 10.07 1.35 -8.20
C ALA A 133 11.41 1.86 -7.66
N GLU A 134 12.40 1.99 -8.54
CA GLU A 134 13.62 2.73 -8.23
C GLU A 134 13.27 4.20 -7.93
N ASP A 135 13.79 4.68 -6.81
CA ASP A 135 13.81 6.08 -6.35
C ASP A 135 12.46 6.80 -6.28
N VAL A 136 11.76 6.64 -5.14
CA VAL A 136 10.84 7.66 -4.65
C VAL A 136 11.70 8.65 -3.86
N GLY A 137 12.26 9.64 -4.58
CA GLY A 137 13.30 10.54 -4.09
C GLY A 137 13.08 11.12 -2.69
N ASP A 138 14.21 11.30 -2.00
CA ASP A 138 14.41 12.07 -0.77
C ASP A 138 13.30 11.92 0.30
N CYS A 139 13.29 10.78 0.97
CA CYS A 139 12.94 10.78 2.40
C CYS A 139 13.99 11.62 3.13
N LYS A 140 13.79 12.94 3.19
CA LYS A 140 14.53 13.79 4.14
C LYS A 140 14.21 13.28 5.53
N ALA A 141 15.17 12.60 6.14
CA ALA A 141 15.16 12.31 7.55
C ALA A 141 14.89 13.62 8.30
N ILE A 142 13.84 13.67 9.10
CA ILE A 142 13.71 14.70 10.13
C ILE A 142 14.77 14.34 11.18
N THR A 143 15.93 14.96 11.08
CA THR A 143 16.95 14.89 12.13
C THR A 143 16.42 15.68 13.33
N GLY A 144 16.13 14.97 14.42
CA GLY A 144 15.87 15.59 15.72
C GLY A 144 17.14 16.29 16.19
N LYS A 145 17.22 17.61 16.00
CA LYS A 145 18.09 18.47 16.81
C LYS A 145 17.24 19.08 17.93
N GLY A 146 17.60 18.77 19.17
CA GLY A 146 17.13 19.49 20.36
C GLY A 146 16.51 18.58 21.41
N LEU A 147 17.34 18.01 22.28
CA LEU A 147 17.47 18.38 23.70
C LEU A 147 18.85 17.92 24.19
#